data_AF-A0A7X5D024-F1
#
_entry.id   AF-A0A7X5D024-F1
#
_cell.length_a   1.000
_cell.length_b   1.000
_cell.length_c   1.000
_cell.angle_alpha   90.00
_cell.angle_beta   90.00
_cell.angle_gamma   90.00
#
_symmetry.space_group_name_H-M   'P 1'
#
loop_
_entity.id
_entity.type
_entity.pdbx_description
1 polymer ?
#
loop_
_entity_poly.entity_id
_entity_poly.type
_entity_poly.pdbx_seq_one_letter_code
_entity_poly.pdbx_strand_id
1 'polypeptide(L)' 'MEKQEKIKKYCDEKKELTFTKNAILQSKRFADKRDILSAILKKDKLYTIVEIQKLLQEVAKKQMK' A
#
# COMPACT_ATOMS: atom_id res chain seq x y z
N MET A 1 -22.71 19.43 9.20
CA MET A 1 -21.89 18.25 9.54
C MET A 1 -22.40 17.14 8.64
N GLU A 2 -21.61 16.40 7.87
CA GLU A 2 -20.19 16.12 7.95
C GLU A 2 -19.79 15.52 6.59
N LYS A 3 -18.66 15.99 6.05
CA LYS A 3 -17.67 15.27 5.22
C LYS A 3 -18.24 14.12 4.35
N GLN A 4 -18.05 14.16 3.03
CA GLN A 4 -16.72 13.90 2.47
C GLN A 4 -16.66 14.39 1.01
N GLU A 5 -15.71 15.29 0.77
CA GLU A 5 -15.32 15.73 -0.57
C GLU A 5 -14.69 14.60 -1.39
N LYS A 6 -15.20 14.47 -2.62
CA LYS A 6 -14.44 14.26 -3.87
C LYS A 6 -13.28 13.25 -3.81
N ILE A 7 -13.59 11.97 -4.02
CA ILE A 7 -12.62 11.02 -4.60
C ILE A 7 -13.29 10.24 -5.73
N LYS A 8 -13.45 10.88 -6.88
CA LYS A 8 -13.72 10.15 -8.12
C LYS A 8 -13.32 10.98 -9.33
N LYS A 9 -12.02 11.17 -9.49
CA LYS A 9 -11.48 11.55 -10.78
C LYS A 9 -10.22 10.72 -11.05
N TYR A 10 -10.17 10.22 -12.29
CA TYR A 10 -9.10 9.45 -12.93
C TYR A 10 -9.16 7.93 -12.77
N CYS A 11 -10.10 7.32 -13.50
CA CYS A 11 -9.80 6.04 -14.14
C CYS A 11 -9.44 6.38 -15.59
N ASP A 12 -8.14 6.50 -15.83
CA ASP A 12 -7.56 6.67 -17.16
C ASP A 12 -6.78 5.39 -17.42
N GLU A 13 -7.14 4.71 -18.51
CA GLU A 13 -6.65 3.40 -18.91
C GLU A 13 -5.12 3.29 -18.73
N LYS A 14 -4.69 2.27 -18.00
CA LYS A 14 -3.27 1.90 -17.74
C LYS A 14 -2.46 2.78 -16.78
N LYS A 15 -3.07 3.53 -15.85
CA LYS A 15 -2.33 4.08 -14.71
C LYS A 15 -2.21 3.06 -13.58
N GLU A 16 -0.98 2.68 -13.27
CA GLU A 16 -0.67 1.81 -12.15
C GLU A 16 -1.37 2.31 -10.88
N LEU A 17 -2.31 1.52 -10.35
CA LEU A 17 -3.07 1.88 -9.17
C LEU A 17 -2.11 2.00 -7.98
N THR A 18 -1.88 3.24 -7.55
CA THR A 18 -1.09 3.56 -6.37
C THR A 18 -2.00 3.70 -5.17
N PHE A 19 -1.55 3.17 -4.04
CA PHE A 19 -2.30 3.12 -2.79
C PHE A 19 -1.49 3.78 -1.68
N THR A 20 -2.18 4.49 -0.80
CA THR A 20 -1.57 5.01 0.43
C THR A 20 -1.30 3.87 1.40
N LYS A 21 -0.34 4.06 2.31
CA LYS A 21 -0.08 3.14 3.43
C LYS A 21 -1.38 2.70 4.12
N ASN A 22 -2.28 3.65 4.40
CA ASN A 22 -3.52 3.34 5.11
C ASN A 22 -4.45 2.44 4.28
N ALA A 23 -4.59 2.70 2.98
CA ALA A 23 -5.40 1.86 2.08
C ALA A 23 -4.86 0.42 2.01
N ILE A 24 -3.53 0.27 1.98
CA ILE A 24 -2.87 -1.04 1.96
C ILE A 24 -3.08 -1.77 3.27
N LEU A 25 -2.88 -1.08 4.41
CA LEU A 25 -3.09 -1.64 5.74
C LEU A 25 -4.55 -2.02 5.98
N GLN A 26 -5.51 -1.24 5.48
CA GLN A 26 -6.93 -1.57 5.61
C GLN A 26 -7.36 -2.74 4.70
N SER A 27 -6.57 -3.09 3.68
CA SER A 27 -6.86 -4.21 2.79
C SER A 27 -6.74 -5.56 3.49
N LYS A 28 -7.75 -6.43 3.29
CA LYS A 28 -7.73 -7.81 3.79
C LYS A 28 -6.57 -8.64 3.22
N ARG A 29 -6.13 -8.33 1.99
CA ARG A 29 -5.05 -9.05 1.30
C ARG A 29 -3.70 -8.98 2.03
N PHE A 30 -3.53 -7.95 2.86
CA PHE A 30 -2.30 -7.67 3.57
C PHE A 30 -2.48 -7.68 5.09
N ALA A 31 -3.61 -8.20 5.60
CA ALA A 31 -3.93 -8.21 7.02
C ALA A 31 -2.81 -8.88 7.86
N ASP A 32 -2.34 -10.04 7.43
CA ASP A 32 -1.22 -10.77 8.05
C ASP A 32 0.11 -10.02 8.03
N LYS A 33 0.32 -9.18 7.01
CA LYS A 33 1.60 -8.50 6.78
C LYS A 33 1.54 -7.04 7.21
N ARG A 34 0.50 -6.62 7.95
CA ARG A 34 0.30 -5.23 8.41
C ARG A 34 1.46 -4.71 9.21
N ASP A 35 2.02 -5.51 10.10
CA ASP A 35 3.13 -5.12 10.95
C ASP A 35 4.38 -4.76 10.11
N ILE A 36 4.75 -5.68 9.22
CA ILE A 36 5.84 -5.53 8.25
C ILE A 36 5.60 -4.33 7.33
N LEU A 37 4.40 -4.21 6.77
CA LEU A 37 4.01 -3.10 5.90
C LEU A 37 4.00 -1.78 6.65
N SER A 38 3.63 -1.76 7.92
CA SER A 38 3.70 -0.58 8.76
C SER A 38 5.14 -0.16 9.03
N ALA A 39 6.06 -1.10 9.16
CA ALA A 39 7.47 -0.82 9.34
C ALA A 39 8.17 -0.31 8.06
N ILE A 40 7.81 -0.84 6.88
CA ILE A 40 8.50 -0.51 5.62
C ILE A 40 7.82 0.58 4.78
N LEU A 41 6.50 0.72 4.84
CA LEU A 41 5.78 1.74 4.09
C LEU A 41 5.78 3.08 4.85
N LYS A 42 6.16 4.15 4.15
CA LYS A 42 6.09 5.52 4.64
C LYS A 42 4.69 6.11 4.40
N LYS A 43 4.22 6.97 5.31
CA LYS A 43 2.90 7.60 5.22
C LYS A 43 2.80 8.61 4.06
N ASP A 44 3.90 9.28 3.76
CA ASP A 44 4.02 10.30 2.69
C ASP A 44 4.27 9.71 1.30
N LYS A 45 4.30 8.38 1.16
CA LYS A 45 4.47 7.72 -0.14
C LYS A 45 3.24 6.92 -0.53
N LEU A 46 3.00 6.93 -1.84
CA LEU A 46 2.07 6.03 -2.50
C LEU A 46 2.85 4.85 -3.06
N TYR A 47 2.26 3.67 -2.99
CA TYR A 47 2.89 2.42 -3.42
C TYR A 47 1.93 1.62 -4.30
N THR A 48 2.46 0.98 -5.34
CA THR A 48 1.68 0.03 -6.14
C THR A 48 1.67 -1.35 -5.48
N ILE A 49 0.71 -2.20 -5.85
CA ILE A 49 0.66 -3.59 -5.39
C ILE A 49 1.96 -4.34 -5.72
N VAL A 50 2.56 -4.03 -6.88
CA VAL A 50 3.83 -4.62 -7.33
C VAL A 50 4.99 -4.18 -6.44
N GLU A 51 5.09 -2.88 -6.14
CA GLU A 51 6.11 -2.38 -5.20
C GLU A 51 5.96 -3.00 -3.82
N ILE A 52 4.73 -3.08 -3.30
CA ILE A 52 4.47 -3.68 -1.99
C ILE A 52 4.90 -5.14 -1.95
N GLN A 53 4.62 -5.91 -3.01
CA GLN A 53 5.07 -7.30 -3.10
C GLN A 53 6.60 -7.40 -3.15
N LYS A 54 7.28 -6.54 -3.93
CA LYS A 54 8.75 -6.49 -3.95
C LYS A 54 9.31 -6.18 -2.57
N LEU A 55 8.82 -5.15 -1.91
CA LEU A 55 9.24 -4.75 -0.57
C LEU A 55 9.05 -5.89 0.44
N LEU A 56 7.89 -6.57 0.41
CA LEU A 56 7.64 -7.74 1.25
C LEU A 56 8.62 -8.88 0.98
N GLN A 57 8.95 -9.14 -0.28
CA GLN A 57 9.87 -10.19 -0.68
C GLN A 57 11.33 -9.85 -0.31
N GLU A 58 11.72 -8.57 -0.36
CA GLU A 58 13.03 -8.10 0.11
C GLU A 58 13.15 -8.22 1.63
N VAL A 59 12.12 -7.82 2.37
CA VAL A 59 12.09 -7.97 3.84
C VAL A 59 12.17 -9.44 4.23
N ALA A 60 11.41 -10.31 3.56
CA ALA A 60 11.43 -11.75 3.82
C ALA A 60 12.83 -12.34 3.60
N LYS A 61 13.54 -11.92 2.53
CA LYS A 61 14.93 -12.33 2.30
C LYS A 61 15.89 -11.79 3.36
N LYS A 62 15.68 -10.55 3.81
CA LYS A 62 16.57 -9.90 4.80
C LYS A 62 16.47 -10.55 6.19
N GLN A 63 15.31 -11.08 6.55
CA GLN A 63 15.11 -11.81 7.81
C GLN A 63 15.75 -13.22 7.81
N MET A 64 16.17 -13.74 6.65
CA MET A 64 16.80 -15.07 6.52
C MET A 64 18.34 -15.06 6.63
N LYS A 65 18.94 -13.98 7.16
CA LYS A 65 20.40 -13.83 7.25
C LYS A 65 20.87 -13.59 8.67
#